data_AF-A0A1X7SU10-F1
#
_entry.id   AF-A0A1X7SU10-F1
#
_cell.length_a   1.000
_cell.length_b   1.000
_cell.length_c   1.000
_cell.angle_alpha   90.00
_cell.angle_beta   90.00
_cell.angle_gamma   90.00
#
_symmetry.space_group_name_H-M   'P 1'
#
loop_
_entity.id
_entity.type
_entity.pdbx_description
1 polymer ?
#
loop_
_entity_poly.entity_id
_entity_poly.type
_entity_poly.pdbx_seq_one_letter_code
_entity_poly.pdbx_strand_id
1 'polypeptide(L)'
;PVQTELSRFKPQYFLPAVLPGYTGDPNEVHPGYELRASPVHITFSTGYVPPGFFTCLATAVATNPNFELSFDDYFAASAIHSKSIYRNRVYFSYGCPSDNFVLTDINEAIQVDVMRYVPENSHPVPFKTVCQNIMKLLEECCQKVEDTLTLYHNGSNADRSSRRVQYMCQCSRSSEVHYIKNIDAEKQICSEFVHCKMESIPRRLTINELMWFKKISARESNDDQQEVMLTIANLVDIIRVLEKSNFQNQKWRKLGLYLGLIHPELKTIEDNYPRDAERCLEECLAEWLKNDTEATWEKLAIAVGEAGEKSAATYI
;
A
#
# COMPACT_ATOMS: atom_id res chain seq x y z
N PRO A 1 11.26 -2.38 54.43
CA PRO A 1 9.99 -3.01 54.01
C PRO A 1 9.25 -2.10 53.02
N VAL A 2 9.50 -2.33 51.72
CA VAL A 2 8.62 -1.85 50.66
C VAL A 2 8.31 -3.11 49.85
N GLN A 3 7.14 -3.68 50.14
CA GLN A 3 6.57 -4.77 49.37
C GLN A 3 6.11 -4.20 48.04
N THR A 4 6.84 -4.48 46.97
CA THR A 4 6.31 -4.35 45.62
C THR A 4 5.49 -5.61 45.37
N GLU A 5 4.17 -5.44 45.24
CA GLU A 5 3.26 -6.54 44.96
C GLU A 5 3.69 -7.28 43.68
N LEU A 6 4.03 -8.56 43.84
CA LEU A 6 4.24 -9.49 42.73
C LEU A 6 2.89 -9.67 42.01
N SER A 7 2.69 -8.97 40.90
CA SER A 7 1.61 -9.27 39.97
C SER A 7 1.83 -10.70 39.44
N ARG A 8 0.89 -11.59 39.79
CA ARG A 8 0.89 -13.01 39.48
C ARG A 8 0.87 -13.26 37.95
N PHE A 9 1.79 -14.13 37.52
CA PHE A 9 1.88 -14.83 36.23
C PHE A 9 2.23 -14.02 34.96
N LYS A 10 3.54 -13.87 34.71
CA LYS A 10 4.12 -14.09 33.38
C LYS A 10 5.43 -14.88 33.55
N PRO A 11 5.66 -16.01 32.85
CA PRO A 11 6.98 -16.60 32.76
C PRO A 11 7.90 -15.60 32.06
N GLN A 12 8.75 -14.93 32.83
CA GLN A 12 9.84 -14.13 32.28
C GLN A 12 10.88 -15.11 31.72
N TYR A 13 10.84 -15.33 30.40
CA TYR A 13 11.96 -15.95 29.71
C TYR A 13 12.79 -14.90 28.99
N PHE A 14 14.10 -15.11 29.08
CA PHE A 14 15.23 -14.30 28.66
C PHE A 14 15.03 -13.61 27.28
N LEU A 15 14.63 -12.34 27.30
CA LEU A 15 15.05 -11.37 26.30
C LEU A 15 16.29 -10.67 26.87
N PRO A 16 17.33 -10.34 26.09
CA PRO A 16 18.38 -9.48 26.60
C PRO A 16 17.73 -8.12 26.90
N ALA A 17 17.44 -7.85 28.17
CA ALA A 17 16.90 -6.59 28.67
C ALA A 17 17.86 -5.40 28.47
N VAL A 18 18.95 -5.62 27.74
CA VAL A 18 20.02 -4.68 27.42
C VAL A 18 19.53 -3.58 26.48
N LEU A 19 18.60 -3.89 25.58
CA LEU A 19 18.02 -2.90 24.68
C LEU A 19 16.74 -2.26 25.28
N PRO A 20 16.58 -0.93 25.17
CA PRO A 20 15.36 -0.25 25.61
C PRO A 20 14.14 -0.73 24.82
N GLY A 21 12.97 -0.66 25.44
CA GLY A 21 11.69 -0.78 24.74
C GLY A 21 11.30 0.54 24.08
N TYR A 22 10.92 0.50 22.82
CA TYR A 22 10.27 1.60 22.12
C TYR A 22 8.91 1.88 22.78
N THR A 23 8.71 3.12 23.24
CA THR A 23 7.50 3.61 23.92
C THR A 23 6.91 4.85 23.24
N GLY A 24 7.46 5.25 22.09
CA GLY A 24 6.95 6.36 21.29
C GLY A 24 5.69 5.98 20.52
N ASP A 25 5.21 6.91 19.70
CA ASP A 25 4.09 6.64 18.78
C ASP A 25 4.52 5.56 17.78
N PRO A 26 3.82 4.42 17.69
CA PRO A 26 4.17 3.38 16.72
C PRO A 26 4.06 3.87 15.28
N ASN A 27 3.24 4.90 15.01
CA ASN A 27 3.13 5.51 13.68
C ASN A 27 4.25 6.52 13.37
N GLU A 28 5.11 6.85 14.34
CA GLU A 28 6.28 7.70 14.13
C GLU A 28 7.24 6.99 13.17
N VAL A 29 7.36 7.52 11.96
CA VAL A 29 8.28 7.02 10.93
C VAL A 29 9.30 8.09 10.60
N HIS A 30 10.41 7.68 9.96
CA HIS A 30 11.38 8.63 9.44
C HIS A 30 10.73 9.59 8.43
N PRO A 31 10.93 10.91 8.55
CA PRO A 31 10.38 11.86 7.59
C PRO A 31 11.08 11.71 6.23
N GLY A 32 10.44 12.20 5.18
CA GLY A 32 11.00 12.18 3.82
C GLY A 32 10.65 10.95 2.99
N TYR A 33 9.73 10.10 3.45
CA TYR A 33 9.12 9.10 2.56
C TYR A 33 8.24 9.79 1.51
N GLU A 34 8.24 9.23 0.30
CA GLU A 34 7.38 9.64 -0.82
C GLU A 34 6.07 8.87 -0.80
N LEU A 35 6.10 7.58 -0.42
CA LEU A 35 4.92 6.72 -0.32
C LEU A 35 4.91 5.95 1.00
N ARG A 36 3.73 5.73 1.56
CA ARG A 36 3.52 4.94 2.78
C ARG A 36 2.20 4.20 2.71
N ALA A 37 2.22 2.91 3.01
CA ALA A 37 0.99 2.13 3.17
C ALA A 37 0.37 2.40 4.55
N SER A 38 -0.95 2.28 4.68
CA SER A 38 -1.60 2.31 6.00
C SER A 38 -1.02 1.21 6.90
N PRO A 39 -0.83 1.40 8.21
CA PRO A 39 -0.24 0.35 9.02
C PRO A 39 -1.14 -0.89 9.12
N VAL A 40 -0.52 -2.04 9.32
CA VAL A 40 -1.21 -3.33 9.48
C VAL A 40 -0.87 -3.92 10.84
N HIS A 41 -1.86 -4.49 11.51
CA HIS A 41 -1.70 -5.16 12.79
C HIS A 41 -1.81 -6.67 12.64
N ILE A 42 -0.80 -7.38 13.11
CA ILE A 42 -0.89 -8.80 13.41
C ILE A 42 -1.39 -8.92 14.85
N THR A 43 -2.58 -9.47 15.01
CA THR A 43 -3.24 -9.62 16.32
C THR A 43 -3.46 -11.08 16.65
N PHE A 44 -3.64 -11.36 17.94
CA PHE A 44 -3.73 -12.70 18.49
C PHE A 44 -5.02 -12.86 19.31
N SER A 45 -5.61 -14.04 19.33
CA SER A 45 -6.83 -14.33 20.09
C SER A 45 -6.64 -14.17 21.61
N THR A 46 -5.39 -14.22 22.09
CA THR A 46 -4.99 -13.93 23.47
C THR A 46 -5.18 -12.46 23.86
N GLY A 47 -5.31 -11.55 22.89
CA GLY A 47 -5.36 -10.10 23.11
C GLY A 47 -3.99 -9.45 23.36
N TYR A 48 -2.91 -10.22 23.28
CA TYR A 48 -1.53 -9.72 23.38
C TYR A 48 -0.59 -10.58 22.53
N VAL A 49 0.56 -10.02 22.12
CA VAL A 49 1.59 -10.74 21.36
C VAL A 49 2.17 -11.88 22.22
N PRO A 50 2.07 -13.15 21.79
CA PRO A 50 2.59 -14.28 22.56
C PRO A 50 4.08 -14.13 22.85
N PRO A 51 4.56 -14.49 24.05
CA PRO A 51 5.96 -14.37 24.41
C PRO A 51 6.88 -15.08 23.39
N GLY A 52 7.92 -14.39 22.95
CA GLY A 52 8.88 -14.91 21.97
C GLY A 52 8.43 -14.82 20.51
N PHE A 53 7.14 -14.64 20.23
CA PHE A 53 6.63 -14.58 18.86
C PHE A 53 7.29 -13.44 18.06
N PHE A 54 7.33 -12.22 18.62
CA PHE A 54 7.96 -11.08 17.95
C PHE A 54 9.43 -11.34 17.59
N THR A 55 10.21 -11.85 18.54
CA THR A 55 11.64 -12.12 18.32
C THR A 55 11.87 -13.21 17.28
N CYS A 56 11.09 -14.29 17.35
CA CYS A 56 11.12 -15.36 16.36
C CYS A 56 10.69 -14.86 14.97
N LEU A 57 9.67 -14.00 14.90
CA LEU A 57 9.23 -13.38 13.65
C LEU A 57 10.31 -12.48 13.05
N ALA A 58 10.91 -11.60 13.83
CA ALA A 58 11.99 -10.74 13.37
C ALA A 58 13.18 -11.56 12.84
N THR A 59 13.50 -12.68 13.49
CA THR A 59 14.54 -13.61 13.02
C THR A 59 14.13 -14.34 11.75
N ALA A 60 12.88 -14.80 11.66
CA ALA A 60 12.34 -15.44 10.46
C ALA A 60 12.31 -14.49 9.24
N VAL A 61 12.07 -13.20 9.46
CA VAL A 61 12.18 -12.16 8.42
C VAL A 61 13.64 -11.91 8.07
N ALA A 62 14.53 -11.71 9.05
CA ALA A 62 15.96 -11.46 8.82
C ALA A 62 16.68 -12.59 8.08
N THR A 63 16.17 -13.81 8.16
CA THR A 63 16.73 -14.99 7.47
C THR A 63 16.16 -15.18 6.07
N ASN A 64 15.17 -14.40 5.66
CA ASN A 64 14.59 -14.46 4.32
C ASN A 64 15.43 -13.58 3.37
N PRO A 65 15.91 -14.11 2.23
CA PRO A 65 16.85 -13.41 1.35
C PRO A 65 16.28 -12.15 0.68
N ASN A 66 14.96 -11.93 0.73
CA ASN A 66 14.33 -10.72 0.20
C ASN A 66 14.43 -9.52 1.16
N PHE A 67 14.79 -9.77 2.42
CA PHE A 67 14.91 -8.75 3.44
C PHE A 67 16.37 -8.63 3.90
N GLU A 68 16.79 -7.41 4.16
CA GLU A 68 18.07 -7.12 4.79
C GLU A 68 17.82 -6.32 6.06
N LEU A 69 18.55 -6.64 7.14
CA LEU A 69 18.44 -5.89 8.39
C LEU A 69 18.99 -4.48 8.16
N SER A 70 18.15 -3.48 8.37
CA SER A 70 18.55 -2.10 8.28
C SER A 70 18.89 -1.59 9.67
N PHE A 71 20.15 -1.22 9.86
CA PHE A 71 20.56 -0.43 11.02
C PHE A 71 20.56 1.03 10.59
N ASP A 72 20.09 1.91 11.47
CA ASP A 72 19.93 3.36 11.28
C ASP A 72 21.30 4.10 11.16
N ASP A 73 22.32 3.46 10.58
CA ASP A 73 23.70 3.95 10.54
C ASP A 73 23.94 4.98 9.41
N TYR A 74 22.99 5.17 8.49
CA TYR A 74 23.25 5.91 7.24
C TYR A 74 22.83 7.39 7.20
N PHE A 75 22.18 7.93 8.23
CA PHE A 75 21.71 9.33 8.19
C PHE A 75 22.02 10.09 9.48
N ALA A 76 23.30 10.15 9.83
CA ALA A 76 23.88 11.08 10.80
C ALA A 76 23.90 12.54 10.30
N ALA A 77 22.80 13.02 9.71
CA ALA A 77 22.65 14.39 9.21
C ALA A 77 21.61 15.18 10.04
N SER A 78 21.79 15.18 11.36
CA SER A 78 21.70 16.35 12.25
C SER A 78 21.78 15.86 13.68
N ALA A 79 22.75 16.39 14.42
CA ALA A 79 22.90 16.16 15.84
C ALA A 79 21.56 16.40 16.56
N ILE A 80 21.02 15.37 17.23
CA ILE A 80 20.36 15.44 18.56
C ILE A 80 19.75 14.09 18.99
N HIS A 81 19.51 13.11 18.11
CA HIS A 81 19.16 11.75 18.55
C HIS A 81 19.85 10.68 17.69
N SER A 82 20.90 10.04 18.21
CA SER A 82 21.25 8.69 17.80
C SER A 82 20.02 7.82 18.12
N LYS A 83 19.18 7.52 17.13
CA LYS A 83 18.00 6.70 17.37
C LYS A 83 18.46 5.34 17.89
N SER A 84 17.94 4.99 19.06
CA SER A 84 18.37 3.81 19.80
C SER A 84 17.85 2.55 19.11
N ILE A 85 18.62 1.47 19.15
CA ILE A 85 18.13 0.14 18.78
C ILE A 85 17.16 -0.32 19.87
N TYR A 86 15.96 -0.75 19.48
CA TYR A 86 14.91 -1.14 20.42
C TYR A 86 14.65 -2.64 20.39
N ARG A 87 14.32 -3.23 21.54
CA ARG A 87 14.02 -4.67 21.64
C ARG A 87 12.69 -5.09 20.98
N ASN A 88 11.77 -4.14 20.82
CA ASN A 88 10.42 -4.36 20.27
C ASN A 88 10.18 -3.57 18.97
N ARG A 89 11.25 -3.11 18.30
CA ARG A 89 11.15 -2.42 17.01
C ARG A 89 12.35 -2.74 16.12
N VAL A 90 12.10 -3.31 14.94
CA VAL A 90 13.15 -3.77 14.02
C VAL A 90 12.88 -3.23 12.62
N TYR A 91 13.94 -2.73 11.98
CA TYR A 91 13.90 -2.17 10.63
C TYR A 91 14.54 -3.14 9.63
N PHE A 92 13.94 -3.20 8.45
CA PHE A 92 14.41 -3.99 7.33
C PHE A 92 14.33 -3.17 6.04
N SER A 93 15.24 -3.45 5.12
CA SER A 93 15.12 -3.10 3.71
C SER A 93 14.53 -4.29 2.94
N TYR A 94 13.68 -4.01 1.96
CA TYR A 94 13.10 -4.99 1.06
C TYR A 94 13.41 -4.63 -0.40
N GLY A 95 14.03 -5.56 -1.13
CA GLY A 95 14.35 -5.38 -2.55
C GLY A 95 15.48 -4.38 -2.85
N CYS A 96 15.69 -4.10 -4.14
CA CYS A 96 16.67 -3.13 -4.64
C CYS A 96 16.12 -2.42 -5.89
N PRO A 97 15.92 -1.08 -5.88
CA PRO A 97 16.06 -0.16 -4.74
C PRO A 97 15.22 -0.61 -3.54
N SER A 98 15.65 -0.27 -2.32
CA SER A 98 15.03 -0.81 -1.12
C SER A 98 13.81 0.01 -0.67
N ASP A 99 12.76 -0.72 -0.31
CA ASP A 99 11.64 -0.19 0.47
C ASP A 99 11.87 -0.49 1.96
N ASN A 100 11.49 0.45 2.84
CA ASN A 100 11.64 0.28 4.27
C ASN A 100 10.45 -0.52 4.81
N PHE A 101 10.75 -1.54 5.61
CA PHE A 101 9.78 -2.41 6.28
C PHE A 101 10.09 -2.42 7.78
N VAL A 102 9.10 -2.14 8.62
CA VAL A 102 9.30 -2.02 10.07
C VAL A 102 8.30 -2.90 10.82
N LEU A 103 8.83 -3.67 11.77
CA LEU A 103 8.04 -4.42 12.73
C LEU A 103 8.15 -3.77 14.10
N THR A 104 7.00 -3.48 14.72
CA THR A 104 6.93 -2.92 16.07
C THR A 104 5.97 -3.74 16.93
N ASP A 105 6.45 -4.35 18.01
CA ASP A 105 5.59 -4.96 19.03
C ASP A 105 5.05 -3.86 19.94
N ILE A 106 3.73 -3.63 19.83
CA ILE A 106 2.96 -2.64 20.60
C ILE A 106 2.13 -3.31 21.72
N ASN A 107 2.55 -4.49 22.17
CA ASN A 107 1.94 -5.35 23.19
C ASN A 107 0.66 -6.05 22.76
N GLU A 108 -0.33 -5.32 22.24
CA GLU A 108 -1.62 -5.89 21.81
C GLU A 108 -1.58 -6.44 20.38
N ALA A 109 -0.62 -5.95 19.59
CA ALA A 109 -0.40 -6.33 18.21
C ALA A 109 1.09 -6.20 17.83
N ILE A 110 1.47 -6.81 16.73
CA ILE A 110 2.69 -6.44 16.00
C ILE A 110 2.24 -5.50 14.86
N GLN A 111 2.66 -4.25 14.93
CA GLN A 111 2.43 -3.26 13.87
C GLN A 111 3.47 -3.43 12.76
N VAL A 112 2.98 -3.34 11.54
CA VAL A 112 3.73 -3.46 10.30
C VAL A 112 3.60 -2.15 9.53
N ASP A 113 4.74 -1.54 9.23
CA ASP A 113 4.84 -0.32 8.42
C ASP A 113 5.70 -0.57 7.18
N VAL A 114 5.27 -0.02 6.05
CA VAL A 114 6.01 -0.05 4.78
C VAL A 114 6.06 1.36 4.19
N MET A 115 7.26 1.82 3.82
CA MET A 115 7.49 3.13 3.23
C MET A 115 8.50 3.09 2.08
N ARG A 116 8.34 3.99 1.13
CA ARG A 116 9.28 4.24 0.02
C ARG A 116 9.82 5.67 0.09
N TYR A 117 11.13 5.84 -0.10
CA TYR A 117 11.82 7.14 -0.07
C TYR A 117 12.18 7.69 -1.46
N VAL A 118 11.73 7.02 -2.51
CA VAL A 118 11.86 7.47 -3.89
C VAL A 118 10.48 7.61 -4.52
N PRO A 119 10.30 8.53 -5.48
CA PRO A 119 9.01 8.66 -6.17
C PRO A 119 8.62 7.36 -6.88
N GLU A 120 7.31 7.12 -7.04
CA GLU A 120 6.79 5.88 -7.65
C GLU A 120 7.37 5.60 -9.05
N ASN A 121 7.56 6.65 -9.85
CA ASN A 121 8.12 6.57 -11.20
C ASN A 121 9.62 6.23 -11.25
N SER A 122 10.32 6.33 -10.11
CA SER A 122 11.75 6.11 -10.00
C SER A 122 12.08 4.69 -9.52
N HIS A 123 11.06 3.89 -9.17
CA HIS A 123 11.21 2.53 -8.70
C HIS A 123 10.70 1.53 -9.75
N PRO A 124 11.46 0.47 -10.09
CA PRO A 124 11.08 -0.47 -11.15
C PRO A 124 9.85 -1.34 -10.79
N VAL A 125 9.54 -1.47 -9.50
CA VAL A 125 8.41 -2.24 -8.98
C VAL A 125 7.39 -1.30 -8.34
N PRO A 126 6.10 -1.36 -8.72
CA PRO A 126 5.07 -0.53 -8.08
C PRO A 126 5.01 -0.75 -6.57
N PHE A 127 4.82 0.32 -5.80
CA PHE A 127 4.83 0.27 -4.34
C PHE A 127 3.75 -0.67 -3.78
N LYS A 128 2.59 -0.67 -4.44
CA LYS A 128 1.49 -1.61 -4.16
C LYS A 128 1.94 -3.07 -4.27
N THR A 129 2.68 -3.41 -5.32
CA THR A 129 3.21 -4.78 -5.52
C THR A 129 4.18 -5.16 -4.41
N VAL A 130 5.03 -4.22 -3.98
CA VAL A 130 5.95 -4.43 -2.86
C VAL A 130 5.19 -4.71 -1.56
N CYS A 131 4.21 -3.86 -1.21
CA CYS A 131 3.40 -4.05 -0.02
C CYS A 131 2.72 -5.43 0.00
N GLN A 132 2.18 -5.86 -1.14
CA GLN A 132 1.52 -7.16 -1.26
C GLN A 132 2.50 -8.33 -1.11
N ASN A 133 3.69 -8.24 -1.72
CA ASN A 133 4.72 -9.26 -1.60
C ASN A 133 5.26 -9.38 -0.17
N ILE A 134 5.50 -8.23 0.49
CA ILE A 134 5.91 -8.19 1.90
C ILE A 134 4.90 -8.93 2.77
N MET A 135 3.59 -8.66 2.59
CA MET A 135 2.56 -9.35 3.38
C MET A 135 2.53 -10.86 3.14
N LYS A 136 2.73 -11.32 1.90
CA LYS A 136 2.81 -12.76 1.60
C LYS A 136 4.01 -13.40 2.30
N LEU A 137 5.18 -12.79 2.21
CA LEU A 137 6.39 -13.30 2.88
C LEU A 137 6.26 -13.24 4.40
N LEU A 138 5.61 -12.21 4.92
CA LEU A 138 5.35 -12.07 6.35
C LEU A 138 4.41 -13.16 6.87
N GLU A 139 3.40 -13.52 6.10
CA GLU A 139 2.50 -14.64 6.39
C GLU A 139 3.28 -15.97 6.44
N GLU A 140 4.15 -16.21 5.46
CA GLU A 140 5.05 -17.38 5.44
C GLU A 140 5.98 -17.40 6.67
N CYS A 141 6.55 -16.25 7.05
CA CYS A 141 7.38 -16.12 8.25
C CYS A 141 6.57 -16.37 9.53
N CYS A 142 5.34 -15.85 9.64
CA CYS A 142 4.47 -16.13 10.77
C CYS A 142 4.15 -17.62 10.88
N GLN A 143 3.83 -18.28 9.77
CA GLN A 143 3.55 -19.72 9.75
C GLN A 143 4.75 -20.52 10.25
N LYS A 144 5.96 -20.20 9.78
CA LYS A 144 7.20 -20.83 10.26
C LYS A 144 7.39 -20.68 11.77
N VAL A 145 7.08 -19.51 12.33
CA VAL A 145 7.16 -19.27 13.78
C VAL A 145 6.13 -20.12 14.52
N GLU A 146 4.88 -20.15 14.06
CA GLU A 146 3.83 -20.97 14.66
C GLU A 146 4.18 -22.45 14.66
N ASP A 147 4.68 -22.97 13.53
CA ASP A 147 5.10 -24.37 13.39
C ASP A 147 6.26 -24.69 14.35
N THR A 148 7.23 -23.77 14.43
CA THR A 148 8.37 -23.89 15.35
C THR A 148 7.92 -23.93 16.81
N LEU A 149 7.06 -22.98 17.23
CA LEU A 149 6.55 -22.94 18.60
C LEU A 149 5.68 -24.17 18.93
N THR A 150 4.93 -24.69 17.95
CA THR A 150 4.10 -25.90 18.12
C THR A 150 4.95 -27.13 18.45
N LEU A 151 6.12 -27.27 17.82
CA LEU A 151 7.05 -28.37 18.10
C LEU A 151 7.58 -28.37 19.54
N TYR A 152 7.76 -27.19 20.14
CA TYR A 152 8.26 -27.06 21.52
C TYR A 152 7.20 -27.33 22.59
N HIS A 153 5.90 -27.27 22.26
CA HIS A 153 4.81 -27.37 23.23
C HIS A 153 4.13 -28.76 23.32
N ASN A 154 4.74 -29.84 22.80
CA ASN A 154 4.27 -31.23 22.95
C ASN A 154 2.78 -31.44 22.63
N GLY A 155 2.27 -30.81 21.56
CA GLY A 155 1.02 -31.22 20.91
C GLY A 155 -0.29 -31.00 21.68
N SER A 156 -0.33 -30.23 22.77
CA SER A 156 -1.61 -29.84 23.37
C SER A 156 -2.29 -28.77 22.52
N ASN A 157 -3.16 -29.19 21.60
CA ASN A 157 -3.94 -28.33 20.69
C ASN A 157 -4.89 -27.32 21.39
N ALA A 158 -5.02 -27.37 22.71
CA ALA A 158 -6.05 -26.65 23.46
C ALA A 158 -5.76 -25.16 23.71
N ASP A 159 -4.52 -24.69 23.49
CA ASP A 159 -4.11 -23.31 23.81
C ASP A 159 -3.43 -22.58 22.63
N ARG A 160 -3.69 -23.03 21.39
CA ARG A 160 -3.14 -22.39 20.19
C ARG A 160 -3.80 -21.04 20.00
N SER A 161 -3.08 -19.97 20.33
CA SER A 161 -3.48 -18.62 19.97
C SER A 161 -3.66 -18.54 18.46
N SER A 162 -4.86 -18.16 17.99
CA SER A 162 -5.07 -17.89 16.58
C SER A 162 -4.60 -16.47 16.26
N ARG A 163 -3.90 -16.34 15.14
CA ARG A 163 -3.42 -15.06 14.62
C ARG A 163 -4.39 -14.56 13.56
N ARG A 164 -4.55 -13.24 13.46
CA ARG A 164 -5.24 -12.59 12.34
C ARG A 164 -4.51 -11.32 11.93
N VAL A 165 -4.53 -11.05 10.64
CA VAL A 165 -4.07 -9.77 10.08
C VAL A 165 -5.25 -8.81 10.07
N GLN A 166 -5.05 -7.61 10.61
CA GLN A 166 -6.04 -6.53 10.62
C GLN A 166 -5.45 -5.29 9.95
N TYR A 167 -6.21 -4.68 9.05
CA TYR A 167 -5.78 -3.49 8.33
C TYR A 167 -6.36 -2.25 9.01
N MET A 168 -5.50 -1.27 9.33
CA MET A 168 -5.93 -0.07 10.05
C MET A 168 -6.76 0.84 9.15
N CYS A 169 -7.84 1.37 9.71
CA CYS A 169 -8.75 2.33 9.08
C CYS A 169 -8.28 3.75 9.37
N GLN A 170 -8.08 4.56 8.34
CA GLN A 170 -7.71 5.97 8.44
C GLN A 170 -8.94 6.89 8.46
N CYS A 171 -10.08 6.38 8.92
CA CYS A 171 -11.37 7.06 8.90
C CYS A 171 -11.53 8.15 9.98
N SER A 172 -10.87 7.99 11.13
CA SER A 172 -11.03 8.93 12.25
C SER A 172 -9.74 9.68 12.55
N ARG A 173 -9.88 10.88 13.13
CA ARG A 173 -8.79 11.63 13.76
C ARG A 173 -8.64 11.28 15.25
N SER A 174 -9.35 10.24 15.71
CA SER A 174 -9.26 9.74 17.09
C SER A 174 -7.90 9.07 17.30
N SER A 175 -7.44 9.05 18.55
CA SER A 175 -6.31 8.23 18.96
C SER A 175 -6.64 6.73 19.01
N GLU A 176 -7.93 6.37 18.95
CA GLU A 176 -8.35 4.97 18.94
C GLU A 176 -8.04 4.29 17.60
N VAL A 177 -7.48 3.08 17.68
CA VAL A 177 -7.18 2.27 16.49
C VAL A 177 -8.47 1.73 15.89
N HIS A 178 -8.76 2.14 14.66
CA HIS A 178 -9.88 1.64 13.87
C HIS A 178 -9.40 0.56 12.89
N TYR A 179 -10.25 -0.40 12.55
CA TYR A 179 -9.93 -1.48 11.59
C TYR A 179 -10.93 -1.53 10.45
N ILE A 180 -10.45 -1.86 9.26
CA ILE A 180 -11.26 -2.08 8.06
C ILE A 180 -11.98 -3.45 8.18
N LYS A 181 -13.25 -3.48 7.76
CA LYS A 181 -14.11 -4.68 7.63
C LYS A 181 -14.42 -4.98 6.16
N ASN A 182 -14.98 -6.17 5.91
CA ASN A 182 -15.38 -6.68 4.60
C ASN A 182 -14.20 -6.84 3.64
N ILE A 183 -13.10 -7.37 4.17
CA ILE A 183 -11.89 -7.70 3.43
C ILE A 183 -11.58 -9.17 3.63
N ASP A 184 -11.10 -9.81 2.56
CA ASP A 184 -10.48 -11.13 2.63
C ASP A 184 -8.98 -10.90 2.82
N ALA A 185 -8.54 -10.91 4.09
CA ALA A 185 -7.16 -10.63 4.47
C ALA A 185 -6.19 -11.67 3.88
N GLU A 186 -6.60 -12.94 3.82
CA GLU A 186 -5.78 -14.04 3.31
C GLU A 186 -5.52 -13.89 1.81
N LYS A 187 -6.56 -13.53 1.04
CA LYS A 187 -6.41 -13.33 -0.41
C LYS A 187 -5.91 -11.93 -0.77
N GLN A 188 -5.86 -11.02 0.20
CA GLN A 188 -5.62 -9.59 0.02
C GLN A 188 -6.62 -8.98 -0.94
N ILE A 189 -7.91 -9.24 -0.72
CA ILE A 189 -8.99 -8.86 -1.63
C ILE A 189 -9.98 -7.96 -0.87
N CYS A 190 -10.37 -6.82 -1.44
CA CYS A 190 -11.29 -5.86 -0.81
C CYS A 190 -12.46 -5.44 -1.71
N SER A 191 -13.66 -5.35 -1.15
CA SER A 191 -14.83 -4.82 -1.87
C SER A 191 -14.65 -3.35 -2.24
N GLU A 192 -15.37 -2.90 -3.27
CA GLU A 192 -15.38 -1.49 -3.69
C GLU A 192 -15.70 -0.56 -2.51
N PHE A 193 -16.64 -1.00 -1.66
CA PHE A 193 -16.99 -0.33 -0.43
C PHE A 193 -16.57 -1.17 0.77
N VAL A 194 -15.85 -0.53 1.69
CA VAL A 194 -15.46 -1.11 2.97
C VAL A 194 -16.15 -0.36 4.12
N HIS A 195 -16.16 -0.98 5.29
CA HIS A 195 -16.64 -0.34 6.51
C HIS A 195 -15.52 -0.24 7.55
N CYS A 196 -15.64 0.73 8.44
CA CYS A 196 -14.87 0.73 9.66
C CYS A 196 -15.53 -0.20 10.69
N LYS A 197 -14.74 -0.81 11.57
CA LYS A 197 -15.28 -1.53 12.73
C LYS A 197 -16.05 -0.62 13.70
N MET A 198 -15.62 0.64 13.82
CA MET A 198 -16.23 1.65 14.70
C MET A 198 -17.27 2.52 13.98
N GLU A 199 -17.17 2.69 12.66
CA GLU A 199 -18.12 3.47 11.86
C GLU A 199 -18.76 2.61 10.77
N SER A 200 -20.10 2.52 10.79
CA SER A 200 -20.86 1.68 9.84
C SER A 200 -21.10 2.32 8.48
N ILE A 201 -20.48 3.46 8.19
CA ILE A 201 -20.67 4.17 6.92
C ILE A 201 -19.81 3.49 5.84
N PRO A 202 -20.40 3.00 4.72
CA PRO A 202 -19.63 2.53 3.58
C PRO A 202 -18.78 3.64 3.01
N ARG A 203 -17.51 3.34 2.75
CA ARG A 203 -16.59 4.24 2.06
C ARG A 203 -15.61 3.48 1.18
N ARG A 204 -14.98 4.18 0.26
CA ARG A 204 -13.82 3.66 -0.48
C ARG A 204 -12.59 3.68 0.41
N LEU A 205 -11.65 2.78 0.13
CA LEU A 205 -10.33 2.77 0.76
C LEU A 205 -9.55 4.03 0.38
N THR A 206 -8.71 4.53 1.29
CA THR A 206 -7.75 5.59 0.95
C THR A 206 -6.63 5.02 0.07
N ILE A 207 -5.86 5.90 -0.59
CA ILE A 207 -4.70 5.49 -1.40
C ILE A 207 -3.73 4.63 -0.59
N ASN A 208 -3.47 4.98 0.68
CA ASN A 208 -2.56 4.25 1.56
C ASN A 208 -3.14 2.88 1.98
N GLU A 209 -4.46 2.77 2.14
CA GLU A 209 -5.14 1.51 2.47
C GLU A 209 -5.18 0.55 1.26
N LEU A 210 -5.35 1.09 0.05
CA LEU A 210 -5.37 0.33 -1.20
C LEU A 210 -4.07 -0.41 -1.52
N MET A 211 -2.96 -0.02 -0.90
CA MET A 211 -1.64 -0.64 -1.12
C MET A 211 -1.61 -2.13 -0.75
N TRP A 212 -2.47 -2.55 0.17
CA TRP A 212 -2.48 -3.93 0.65
C TRP A 212 -3.34 -4.88 -0.16
N PHE A 213 -4.24 -4.37 -0.99
CA PHE A 213 -5.30 -5.17 -1.59
C PHE A 213 -5.17 -5.23 -3.11
N LYS A 214 -5.35 -6.44 -3.65
CA LYS A 214 -5.71 -6.66 -5.04
C LYS A 214 -7.10 -6.07 -5.26
N LYS A 215 -7.29 -5.32 -6.35
CA LYS A 215 -8.61 -4.81 -6.73
C LYS A 215 -9.55 -6.01 -6.80
N ILE A 216 -10.67 -6.02 -6.06
CA ILE A 216 -11.77 -6.93 -6.42
C ILE A 216 -12.20 -6.48 -7.81
N SER A 217 -11.84 -7.25 -8.83
CA SER A 217 -12.64 -7.28 -10.04
C SER A 217 -14.01 -7.77 -9.57
N ALA A 218 -14.96 -6.85 -9.44
CA ALA A 218 -16.33 -7.25 -9.26
C ALA A 218 -16.69 -8.07 -10.50
N ARG A 219 -16.85 -9.39 -10.27
CA ARG A 219 -17.39 -10.44 -11.14
C ARG A 219 -16.36 -11.48 -11.59
N GLU A 220 -16.42 -12.62 -10.91
CA GLU A 220 -16.50 -13.91 -11.59
C GLU A 220 -17.76 -13.90 -12.48
N SER A 221 -17.69 -13.26 -13.64
CA SER A 221 -18.60 -13.52 -14.76
C SER A 221 -17.78 -13.38 -16.02
N ASN A 222 -17.68 -14.48 -16.76
CA ASN A 222 -17.04 -14.56 -18.07
C ASN A 222 -17.46 -13.38 -18.96
N ASP A 223 -16.60 -12.37 -19.08
CA ASP A 223 -16.39 -11.63 -20.32
C ASP A 223 -15.07 -10.85 -20.21
N ASP A 224 -14.22 -11.03 -21.21
CA ASP A 224 -12.86 -10.50 -21.29
C ASP A 224 -12.89 -8.99 -21.55
N GLN A 225 -13.03 -8.16 -20.50
CA GLN A 225 -12.55 -6.77 -20.52
C GLN A 225 -11.93 -6.42 -19.17
N GLN A 226 -10.69 -6.88 -19.01
CA GLN A 226 -9.75 -6.33 -18.03
C GLN A 226 -9.66 -4.82 -18.25
N GLU A 227 -10.11 -4.02 -17.29
CA GLU A 227 -10.01 -2.56 -17.36
C GLU A 227 -8.51 -2.17 -17.30
N VAL A 228 -7.87 -2.11 -18.46
CA VAL A 228 -6.46 -1.77 -18.62
C VAL A 228 -6.29 -0.29 -18.29
N MET A 229 -5.56 -0.01 -17.20
CA MET A 229 -5.13 1.35 -16.90
C MET A 229 -4.14 1.82 -17.96
N LEU A 230 -4.43 2.97 -18.54
CA LEU A 230 -3.61 3.59 -19.57
C LEU A 230 -2.50 4.41 -18.92
N THR A 231 -1.30 4.25 -19.45
CA THR A 231 -0.13 5.06 -19.10
C THR A 231 0.37 5.80 -20.34
N ILE A 232 1.33 6.70 -20.17
CA ILE A 232 1.98 7.36 -21.31
C ILE A 232 2.54 6.38 -22.36
N ALA A 233 2.90 5.15 -21.95
CA ALA A 233 3.35 4.11 -22.87
C ALA A 233 2.27 3.65 -23.86
N ASN A 234 0.99 3.87 -23.54
CA ASN A 234 -0.16 3.52 -24.39
C ASN A 234 -0.55 4.63 -25.37
N LEU A 235 0.15 5.79 -25.36
CA LEU A 235 -0.19 6.93 -26.21
C LEU A 235 -0.29 6.56 -27.70
N VAL A 236 0.66 5.76 -28.20
CA VAL A 236 0.68 5.31 -29.59
C VAL A 236 -0.55 4.45 -29.92
N ASP A 237 -0.95 3.55 -29.01
CA ASP A 237 -2.11 2.70 -29.23
C ASP A 237 -3.41 3.50 -29.22
N ILE A 238 -3.52 4.49 -28.33
CA ILE A 238 -4.66 5.41 -28.26
C ILE A 238 -4.78 6.21 -29.56
N ILE A 239 -3.68 6.78 -30.06
CA ILE A 239 -3.67 7.51 -31.34
C ILE A 239 -4.16 6.60 -32.48
N ARG A 240 -3.63 5.37 -32.57
CA ARG A 240 -4.05 4.41 -33.60
C ARG A 240 -5.53 4.05 -33.52
N VAL A 241 -6.09 3.95 -32.31
CA VAL A 241 -7.53 3.70 -32.12
C VAL A 241 -8.35 4.91 -32.56
N LEU A 242 -7.95 6.12 -32.17
CA LEU A 242 -8.64 7.36 -32.56
C LEU A 242 -8.62 7.56 -34.08
N GLU A 243 -7.50 7.30 -34.74
CA GLU A 243 -7.39 7.34 -36.21
C GLU A 243 -8.34 6.34 -36.88
N LYS A 244 -8.34 5.07 -36.42
CA LYS A 244 -9.25 4.04 -36.96
C LYS A 244 -10.73 4.38 -36.73
N SER A 245 -11.01 5.07 -35.63
CA SER A 245 -12.35 5.54 -35.29
C SER A 245 -12.80 6.78 -36.08
N ASN A 246 -11.92 7.35 -36.91
CA ASN A 246 -12.10 8.62 -37.63
C ASN A 246 -12.38 9.82 -36.71
N PHE A 247 -11.73 9.86 -35.55
CA PHE A 247 -11.81 11.01 -34.66
C PHE A 247 -11.30 12.28 -35.34
N GLN A 248 -12.05 13.38 -35.23
CA GLN A 248 -11.64 14.65 -35.82
C GLN A 248 -10.61 15.36 -34.92
N ASN A 249 -9.35 15.43 -35.35
CA ASN A 249 -8.26 16.06 -34.59
C ASN A 249 -8.58 17.50 -34.17
N GLN A 250 -9.41 18.24 -34.91
CA GLN A 250 -9.83 19.60 -34.54
C GLN A 250 -10.63 19.67 -33.22
N LYS A 251 -11.15 18.53 -32.73
CA LYS A 251 -11.88 18.41 -31.46
C LYS A 251 -10.98 18.16 -30.26
N TRP A 252 -9.66 18.08 -30.43
CA TRP A 252 -8.69 17.81 -29.35
C TRP A 252 -8.92 18.68 -28.11
N ARG A 253 -9.19 19.98 -28.30
CA ARG A 253 -9.38 20.92 -27.18
C ARG A 253 -10.62 20.60 -26.36
N LYS A 254 -11.70 20.19 -27.04
CA LYS A 254 -12.94 19.78 -26.37
C LYS A 254 -12.74 18.44 -25.67
N LEU A 255 -12.07 17.48 -26.32
CA LEU A 255 -11.69 16.20 -25.72
C LEU A 255 -10.86 16.41 -24.44
N GLY A 256 -9.82 17.25 -24.50
CA GLY A 256 -8.96 17.55 -23.34
C GLY A 256 -9.71 18.08 -22.12
N LEU A 257 -10.74 18.93 -22.34
CA LEU A 257 -11.60 19.39 -21.24
C LEU A 257 -12.37 18.24 -20.58
N TYR A 258 -12.90 17.30 -21.37
CA TYR A 258 -13.61 16.14 -20.84
C TYR A 258 -12.69 15.10 -20.21
N LEU A 259 -11.42 15.07 -20.62
CA LEU A 259 -10.36 14.31 -19.97
C LEU A 259 -9.83 14.98 -18.69
N GLY A 260 -10.36 16.15 -18.32
CA GLY A 260 -10.07 16.83 -17.06
C GLY A 260 -8.90 17.82 -17.11
N LEU A 261 -8.33 18.10 -18.29
CA LEU A 261 -7.30 19.13 -18.45
C LEU A 261 -7.89 20.53 -18.24
N ILE A 262 -7.13 21.39 -17.56
CA ILE A 262 -7.57 22.76 -17.30
C ILE A 262 -7.28 23.67 -18.48
N HIS A 263 -8.08 24.73 -18.62
CA HIS A 263 -7.96 25.68 -19.71
C HIS A 263 -6.53 26.25 -19.91
N PRO A 264 -5.73 26.57 -18.87
CA PRO A 264 -4.35 27.01 -19.04
C PRO A 264 -3.43 25.98 -19.73
N GLU A 265 -3.59 24.69 -19.44
CA GLU A 265 -2.82 23.60 -20.05
C GLU A 265 -3.14 23.50 -21.55
N LEU A 266 -4.43 23.47 -21.87
CA LEU A 266 -4.90 23.42 -23.25
C LEU A 266 -4.45 24.66 -24.05
N LYS A 267 -4.50 25.84 -23.43
CA LYS A 267 -4.00 27.06 -24.06
C LYS A 267 -2.50 26.98 -24.34
N THR A 268 -1.73 26.44 -23.40
CA THR A 268 -0.28 26.24 -23.58
C THR A 268 0.02 25.30 -24.74
N ILE A 269 -0.75 24.20 -24.88
CA ILE A 269 -0.63 23.27 -26.01
C ILE A 269 -0.94 23.98 -27.34
N GLU A 270 -2.03 24.76 -27.39
CA GLU A 270 -2.44 25.51 -28.59
C GLU A 270 -1.40 26.57 -29.02
N ASP A 271 -0.82 27.28 -28.05
CA ASP A 271 0.19 28.31 -28.30
C ASP A 271 1.53 27.70 -28.78
N ASN A 272 1.89 26.50 -28.31
CA ASN A 272 3.10 25.78 -28.71
C ASN A 272 3.02 25.19 -30.13
N TYR A 273 1.81 24.79 -30.55
CA TYR A 273 1.59 24.07 -31.82
C TYR A 273 0.47 24.72 -32.66
N PRO A 274 0.65 25.99 -33.06
CA PRO A 274 -0.39 26.73 -33.75
C PRO A 274 -0.71 26.10 -35.12
N ARG A 275 -2.01 25.85 -35.36
CA ARG A 275 -2.55 25.24 -36.59
C ARG A 275 -2.17 23.78 -36.85
N ASP A 276 -1.53 23.12 -35.88
CA ASP A 276 -1.20 21.68 -35.95
C ASP A 276 -2.13 20.90 -35.02
N ALA A 277 -3.34 20.61 -35.51
CA ALA A 277 -4.38 19.94 -34.70
C ALA A 277 -4.02 18.49 -34.35
N GLU A 278 -3.19 17.84 -35.17
CA GLU A 278 -2.69 16.48 -34.91
C GLU A 278 -1.73 16.51 -33.73
N ARG A 279 -0.73 17.39 -33.78
CA ARG A 279 0.25 17.53 -32.69
C ARG A 279 -0.38 18.02 -31.39
N CYS A 280 -1.37 18.93 -31.47
CA CYS A 280 -2.15 19.32 -30.31
C CYS A 280 -2.94 18.16 -29.68
N LEU A 281 -3.46 17.23 -30.49
CA LEU A 281 -4.14 16.05 -29.97
C LEU A 281 -3.17 15.12 -29.25
N GLU A 282 -1.99 14.86 -29.83
CA GLU A 282 -0.96 14.01 -29.21
C GLU A 282 -0.53 14.55 -27.84
N GLU A 283 -0.25 15.85 -27.76
CA GLU A 283 0.21 16.49 -26.52
C GLU A 283 -0.91 16.58 -25.48
N CYS A 284 -2.15 16.79 -25.92
CA CYS A 284 -3.32 16.72 -25.06
C CYS A 284 -3.49 15.33 -24.42
N LEU A 285 -3.35 14.27 -25.20
CA LEU A 285 -3.44 12.90 -24.69
C LEU A 285 -2.24 12.56 -23.79
N ALA A 286 -1.04 13.02 -24.16
CA ALA A 286 0.17 12.85 -23.35
C ALA A 286 0.03 13.54 -21.99
N GLU A 287 -0.51 14.76 -21.95
CA GLU A 287 -0.72 15.50 -20.72
C GLU A 287 -1.79 14.84 -19.83
N TRP A 288 -2.89 14.36 -20.44
CA TRP A 288 -3.90 13.57 -19.72
C TRP A 288 -3.28 12.31 -19.10
N LEU A 289 -2.51 11.52 -19.85
CA LEU A 289 -1.90 10.28 -19.37
C LEU A 289 -0.80 10.48 -18.31
N LYS A 290 -0.20 11.67 -18.25
CA LYS A 290 0.75 12.04 -17.19
C LYS A 290 0.06 12.41 -15.88
N ASN A 291 -1.10 13.07 -15.97
CA ASN A 291 -1.75 13.69 -14.83
C ASN A 291 -2.91 12.86 -14.25
N ASP A 292 -3.54 11.98 -15.04
CA ASP A 292 -4.63 11.11 -14.58
C ASP A 292 -4.12 9.71 -14.20
N THR A 293 -3.99 9.46 -12.90
CA THR A 293 -3.59 8.15 -12.35
C THR A 293 -4.65 7.05 -12.51
N GLU A 294 -5.85 7.41 -12.97
CA GLU A 294 -6.97 6.50 -13.21
C GLU A 294 -7.40 6.54 -14.69
N ALA A 295 -6.50 6.84 -15.62
CA ALA A 295 -6.80 6.86 -17.06
C ALA A 295 -7.19 5.44 -17.56
N THR A 296 -8.32 5.32 -18.26
CA THR A 296 -8.82 4.05 -18.83
C THR A 296 -9.40 4.26 -20.22
N TRP A 297 -9.53 3.17 -21.00
CA TRP A 297 -10.22 3.20 -22.30
C TRP A 297 -11.67 3.66 -22.17
N GLU A 298 -12.36 3.30 -21.08
CA GLU A 298 -13.73 3.75 -20.81
C GLU A 298 -13.82 5.26 -20.62
N LYS A 299 -12.91 5.85 -19.82
CA LYS A 299 -12.83 7.32 -19.67
C LYS A 299 -12.60 8.01 -21.02
N LEU A 300 -11.71 7.46 -21.84
CA LEU A 300 -11.46 7.97 -23.18
C LEU A 300 -12.71 7.89 -24.06
N ALA A 301 -13.39 6.74 -24.09
CA ALA A 301 -14.62 6.55 -24.86
C ALA A 301 -15.72 7.54 -24.46
N ILE A 302 -15.94 7.73 -23.16
CA ILE A 302 -16.90 8.71 -22.63
C ILE A 302 -16.51 10.12 -23.08
N ALA A 303 -15.25 10.52 -22.88
CA ALA A 303 -14.77 11.85 -23.23
C ALA A 303 -14.85 12.13 -24.74
N VAL A 304 -14.57 11.13 -25.58
CA VAL A 304 -14.75 11.18 -27.05
C VAL A 304 -16.22 11.34 -27.41
N GLY A 305 -17.13 10.64 -26.72
CA GLY A 305 -18.57 10.76 -26.89
C GLY A 305 -19.08 12.16 -26.58
N GLU A 306 -18.65 12.72 -25.45
CA GLU A 306 -18.97 14.08 -24.98
C GLU A 306 -18.34 15.17 -25.86
N ALA A 307 -17.15 14.91 -26.42
CA ALA A 307 -16.55 15.75 -27.45
C ALA A 307 -17.42 15.83 -28.72
N GLY A 308 -18.41 14.95 -28.87
CA GLY A 308 -19.38 14.94 -29.96
C GLY A 308 -19.04 13.95 -31.06
N GLU A 309 -18.25 12.92 -30.75
CA GLU A 309 -17.85 11.85 -31.65
C GLU A 309 -18.42 10.50 -31.19
N LYS A 310 -19.75 10.38 -31.21
CA LYS A 310 -20.45 9.19 -30.71
C LYS A 310 -20.06 7.89 -31.42
N SER A 311 -19.82 7.96 -32.73
CA SER A 311 -19.34 6.82 -33.52
C SER A 311 -17.93 6.38 -33.11
N ALA A 312 -17.03 7.33 -32.86
CA ALA A 312 -15.69 7.02 -32.38
C ALA A 312 -15.71 6.47 -30.96
N ALA A 313 -16.56 7.02 -30.09
CA ALA A 313 -16.77 6.52 -28.73
C ALA A 313 -17.28 5.08 -28.67
N THR A 314 -18.05 4.64 -29.68
CA THR A 314 -18.57 3.27 -29.75
C THR A 314 -17.53 2.30 -30.33
N TYR A 315 -16.52 2.83 -31.02
CA TYR A 315 -15.42 2.05 -31.60
C TYR A 315 -14.32 1.74 -30.58
N ILE A 316 -14.12 2.66 -29.62
CA ILE A 316 -13.20 2.54 -28.48
C ILE A 316 -13.80 1.58 -27.45
#